data_AF-A0A851HKM3-F1
#
_entry.id   AF-A0A851HKM3-F1
#
_cell.length_a   1.000
_cell.length_b   1.000
_cell.length_c   1.000
_cell.angle_alpha   90.00
_cell.angle_beta   90.00
_cell.angle_gamma   90.00
#
_symmetry.space_group_name_H-M   'P 1'
#
loop_
_entity.id
_entity.type
_entity.pdbx_description
1 polymer ?
#
loop_
_entity_poly.entity_id
_entity_poly.type
_entity_poly.pdbx_seq_one_letter_code
_entity_poly.pdbx_strand_id
1 'polypeptide(L)'
;MSSITPAQAARQDHRDQGGRYSEYERSEPETNLTMHQDDITQRGSFYFPPRFTTAEDTIDFYSRTAIDDEIIARTVIASHQHRDAVVEQLEERKQESIGIRLKEHMDEWDLQPENKRKKKSPERAEVEKAEIDRLNELPYSAYGLGEPPAAFGTQDGSEIIRAIKMCQYRPSPARFPEESQRVEDHVVTLDDEDLTVRQVMDKYATDAVKEQLVYQPKQVEDRTGDLLQVVQELRGELAAVRRDNQIIGRGIDEVMNEMDNRFSIQESVAGLRDSRGKINTAGRRIVNKLTWRE
;
A
#
# COMPACT_ATOMS: atom_id res chain seq x y z
N MET A 1 19.64 -3.40 -69.06
CA MET A 1 19.20 -2.54 -67.95
C MET A 1 17.69 -2.43 -68.04
N SER A 2 16.94 -3.18 -67.25
CA SER A 2 15.48 -3.24 -67.32
C SER A 2 14.89 -2.40 -66.21
N SER A 3 14.29 -1.27 -66.59
CA SER A 3 13.56 -0.35 -65.72
C SER A 3 12.19 -0.94 -65.36
N ILE A 4 11.91 -1.02 -64.07
CA ILE A 4 10.61 -1.39 -63.51
C ILE A 4 9.59 -0.32 -63.93
N THR A 5 8.40 -0.76 -64.36
CA THR A 5 7.32 0.17 -64.74
C THR A 5 6.69 0.83 -63.50
N PRO A 6 6.14 2.06 -63.59
CA PRO A 6 5.57 2.77 -62.44
C PRO A 6 4.50 1.98 -61.68
N ALA A 7 3.75 1.12 -62.37
CA ALA A 7 2.73 0.25 -61.78
C ALA A 7 3.32 -0.93 -60.96
N GLN A 8 4.57 -1.30 -61.20
CA GLN A 8 5.30 -2.32 -60.44
C GLN A 8 6.03 -1.72 -59.22
N ALA A 9 6.49 -0.47 -59.30
CA ALA A 9 6.98 0.27 -58.12
C ALA A 9 5.85 0.48 -57.09
N ALA A 10 4.64 0.82 -57.55
CA ALA A 10 3.47 1.01 -56.69
C ALA A 10 2.97 -0.27 -55.99
N ARG A 11 3.44 -1.46 -56.38
CA ARG A 11 3.08 -2.73 -55.72
C ARG A 11 4.12 -3.23 -54.71
N GLN A 12 5.29 -2.59 -54.64
CA GLN A 12 6.27 -2.80 -53.56
C GLN A 12 6.03 -1.83 -52.38
N ASP A 13 5.45 -0.65 -52.61
CA ASP A 13 5.16 0.35 -51.56
C ASP A 13 4.02 -0.03 -50.58
N HIS A 14 3.34 -1.16 -50.78
CA HIS A 14 2.25 -1.61 -49.91
C HIS A 14 2.63 -2.75 -48.95
N ARG A 15 3.92 -3.09 -48.81
CA ARG A 15 4.39 -4.03 -47.77
C ARG A 15 5.12 -3.40 -46.58
N ASP A 16 5.40 -2.09 -46.62
CA ASP A 16 6.01 -1.33 -45.52
C ASP A 16 5.07 -0.26 -44.92
N GLN A 17 3.74 -0.43 -45.02
CA GLN A 17 2.78 0.40 -44.29
C GLN A 17 2.52 -0.13 -42.88
N GLY A 18 3.60 -0.25 -42.11
CA GLY A 18 3.57 -0.25 -40.66
C GLY A 18 4.20 1.06 -40.19
N GLY A 19 3.38 1.99 -39.71
CA GLY A 19 3.85 3.16 -38.95
C GLY A 19 4.49 4.28 -39.77
N ARG A 20 3.67 5.13 -40.37
CA ARG A 20 4.05 6.53 -40.61
C ARG A 20 2.97 7.43 -40.06
N TYR A 21 3.17 7.84 -38.80
CA TYR A 21 2.56 9.07 -38.30
C TYR A 21 3.06 10.20 -39.21
N SER A 22 2.15 10.77 -39.98
CA SER A 22 2.34 12.04 -40.64
C SER A 22 2.56 13.10 -39.56
N GLU A 23 3.81 13.51 -39.37
CA GLU A 23 4.18 14.76 -38.71
C GLU A 23 3.58 15.91 -39.53
N TYR A 24 2.35 16.30 -39.19
CA TYR A 24 1.90 17.66 -39.47
C TYR A 24 2.49 18.54 -38.37
N GLU A 25 3.49 19.34 -38.74
CA GLU A 25 3.97 20.50 -37.99
C GLU A 25 2.83 21.49 -37.75
N ARG A 26 1.93 21.18 -36.82
CA ARG A 26 1.12 22.17 -36.13
C ARG A 26 1.86 22.50 -34.86
N SER A 27 2.14 23.77 -34.63
CA SER A 27 2.65 24.26 -33.36
C SER A 27 1.79 23.69 -32.22
N GLU A 28 2.41 22.85 -31.40
CA GLU A 28 1.80 22.06 -30.33
C GLU A 28 0.95 22.85 -29.29
N PRO A 29 1.05 24.20 -29.11
CA PRO A 29 0.20 24.90 -28.15
C PRO A 29 -1.28 25.01 -28.55
N GLU A 30 -1.57 25.30 -29.84
CA GLU A 30 -2.94 25.66 -30.26
C GLU A 30 -3.87 24.45 -30.37
N THR A 31 -3.30 23.27 -30.64
CA THR A 31 -4.06 22.00 -30.76
C THR A 31 -4.41 21.43 -29.38
N ASN A 32 -3.56 21.65 -28.36
CA ASN A 32 -3.84 21.24 -26.98
C ASN A 32 -4.96 22.09 -26.37
N LEU A 33 -4.98 23.41 -26.60
CA LEU A 33 -5.99 24.32 -26.05
C LEU A 33 -7.39 24.13 -26.62
N THR A 34 -7.53 23.75 -27.90
CA THR A 34 -8.86 23.55 -28.51
C THR A 34 -9.51 22.23 -28.10
N MET A 35 -8.74 21.18 -27.80
CA MET A 35 -9.29 19.94 -27.21
C MET A 35 -9.67 20.11 -25.73
N HIS A 36 -9.12 21.12 -25.03
CA HIS A 36 -9.50 21.43 -23.65
C HIS A 36 -10.91 22.03 -23.55
N GLN A 37 -11.37 22.87 -24.48
CA GLN A 37 -12.59 23.67 -24.25
C GLN A 37 -13.91 22.91 -24.47
N ASP A 38 -13.95 22.00 -25.45
CA ASP A 38 -15.18 21.25 -25.78
C ASP A 38 -15.46 20.08 -24.81
N ASP A 39 -14.42 19.45 -24.25
CA ASP A 39 -14.57 18.33 -23.30
C ASP A 39 -14.83 18.80 -21.84
N ILE A 40 -14.28 19.95 -21.44
CA ILE A 40 -14.49 20.54 -20.11
C ILE A 40 -15.95 20.95 -19.91
N THR A 41 -16.63 21.43 -20.95
CA THR A 41 -18.00 21.97 -20.82
C THR A 41 -19.11 20.94 -21.03
N GLN A 42 -18.85 19.81 -21.71
CA GLN A 42 -19.92 18.86 -22.07
C GLN A 42 -19.89 17.50 -21.36
N ARG A 43 -18.75 17.05 -20.81
CA ARG A 43 -18.61 15.63 -20.41
C ARG A 43 -18.00 15.36 -19.03
N GLY A 44 -17.55 16.38 -18.29
CA GLY A 44 -16.95 16.18 -16.96
C GLY A 44 -15.82 15.14 -16.96
N SER A 45 -15.15 14.96 -18.10
CA SER A 45 -14.17 13.90 -18.35
C SER A 45 -12.80 14.55 -18.52
N PHE A 46 -11.98 14.55 -17.47
CA PHE A 46 -10.54 14.57 -17.67
C PHE A 46 -10.08 13.17 -18.09
N TYR A 47 -8.91 13.02 -18.73
CA TYR A 47 -7.97 11.89 -18.56
C TYR A 47 -7.06 11.57 -19.75
N PHE A 48 -7.00 12.39 -20.80
CA PHE A 48 -5.83 12.39 -21.68
C PHE A 48 -5.11 13.72 -21.56
N PRO A 49 -4.15 13.88 -20.63
CA PRO A 49 -3.32 15.07 -20.64
C PRO A 49 -2.47 15.09 -21.94
N PRO A 50 -2.06 16.29 -22.38
CA PRO A 50 -1.02 16.41 -23.39
C PRO A 50 0.23 15.63 -22.93
N ARG A 51 1.00 15.08 -23.87
CA ARG A 51 2.29 14.47 -23.52
C ARG A 51 3.18 15.55 -22.90
N PHE A 52 3.39 15.48 -21.60
CA PHE A 52 4.24 16.43 -20.89
C PHE A 52 5.68 16.31 -21.41
N THR A 53 6.31 17.46 -21.58
CA THR A 53 7.73 17.55 -21.97
C THR A 53 8.64 17.75 -20.76
N THR A 54 8.08 18.18 -19.62
CA THR A 54 8.81 18.40 -18.37
C THR A 54 8.21 17.60 -17.20
N ALA A 55 9.05 17.31 -16.22
CA ALA A 55 8.69 16.66 -14.97
C ALA A 55 7.79 17.56 -14.12
N GLU A 56 8.09 18.85 -14.06
CA GLU A 56 7.36 19.82 -13.25
C GLU A 56 5.89 19.92 -13.69
N ASP A 57 5.63 20.00 -14.99
CA ASP A 57 4.26 20.03 -15.51
C ASP A 57 3.49 18.73 -15.18
N THR A 58 4.18 17.58 -15.30
CA THR A 58 3.60 16.26 -15.00
C THR A 58 3.23 16.16 -13.52
N ILE A 59 4.17 16.50 -12.64
CA ILE A 59 4.01 16.42 -11.19
C ILE A 59 2.90 17.38 -10.78
N ASP A 60 2.96 18.65 -11.18
CA ASP A 60 1.99 19.66 -10.78
C ASP A 60 0.56 19.30 -11.22
N PHE A 61 0.41 18.79 -12.46
CA PHE A 61 -0.88 18.37 -12.97
C PHE A 61 -1.47 17.23 -12.14
N TYR A 62 -0.72 16.15 -11.94
CA TYR A 62 -1.25 14.97 -11.25
C TYR A 62 -1.40 15.15 -9.75
N SER A 63 -0.54 15.94 -9.10
CA SER A 63 -0.69 16.28 -7.68
C SER A 63 -1.97 17.08 -7.41
N ARG A 64 -2.47 17.85 -8.38
CA ARG A 64 -3.68 18.67 -8.24
C ARG A 64 -4.95 18.01 -8.79
N THR A 65 -4.79 16.99 -9.64
CA THR A 65 -5.93 16.32 -10.27
C THR A 65 -6.77 15.61 -9.20
N ALA A 66 -8.08 15.90 -9.21
CA ALA A 66 -9.04 15.17 -8.40
C ALA A 66 -9.20 13.75 -8.94
N ILE A 67 -9.05 12.76 -8.08
CA ILE A 67 -9.30 11.36 -8.41
C ILE A 67 -10.72 11.02 -7.96
N ASP A 68 -11.49 10.38 -8.83
CA ASP A 68 -12.84 9.92 -8.51
C ASP A 68 -12.78 8.84 -7.42
N ASP A 69 -13.63 8.96 -6.41
CA ASP A 69 -13.79 7.99 -5.33
C ASP A 69 -14.11 6.59 -5.87
N GLU A 70 -14.82 6.50 -6.99
CA GLU A 70 -15.11 5.25 -7.68
C GLU A 70 -13.83 4.55 -8.18
N ILE A 71 -12.89 5.33 -8.74
CA ILE A 71 -11.60 4.79 -9.20
C ILE A 71 -10.76 4.36 -8.00
N ILE A 72 -10.74 5.16 -6.92
CA ILE A 72 -10.08 4.79 -5.67
C ILE A 72 -10.62 3.45 -5.16
N ALA A 73 -11.94 3.32 -5.07
CA ALA A 73 -12.63 2.11 -4.63
C ALA A 73 -12.24 0.87 -5.44
N ARG A 74 -12.39 0.95 -6.77
CA ARG A 74 -12.07 -0.18 -7.67
C ARG A 74 -10.61 -0.60 -7.58
N THR A 75 -9.71 0.38 -7.50
CA THR A 75 -8.27 0.11 -7.49
C THR A 75 -7.83 -0.54 -6.18
N VAL A 76 -8.37 -0.10 -5.04
CA VAL A 76 -8.14 -0.73 -3.73
C VAL A 76 -8.63 -2.18 -3.75
N ILE A 77 -9.86 -2.41 -4.22
CA ILE A 77 -10.42 -3.77 -4.30
C ILE A 77 -9.57 -4.67 -5.19
N ALA A 78 -9.16 -4.18 -6.37
CA ALA A 78 -8.28 -4.94 -7.26
C ALA A 78 -6.94 -5.28 -6.60
N SER A 79 -6.37 -4.36 -5.81
CA SER A 79 -5.14 -4.62 -5.05
C SER A 79 -5.33 -5.71 -4.00
N HIS A 80 -6.43 -5.69 -3.25
CA HIS A 80 -6.74 -6.71 -2.26
C HIS A 80 -7.00 -8.08 -2.90
N GLN A 81 -7.85 -8.14 -3.93
CA GLN A 81 -8.15 -9.37 -4.66
C GLN A 81 -6.89 -9.99 -5.28
N HIS A 82 -6.00 -9.16 -5.84
CA HIS A 82 -4.72 -9.64 -6.37
C HIS A 82 -3.85 -10.24 -5.26
N ARG A 83 -3.72 -9.55 -4.12
CA ARG A 83 -2.95 -10.05 -2.97
C ARG A 83 -3.51 -11.37 -2.47
N ASP A 84 -4.82 -11.46 -2.29
CA ASP A 84 -5.45 -12.67 -1.75
C ASP A 84 -5.27 -13.87 -2.69
N ALA A 85 -5.38 -13.66 -4.00
CA ALA A 85 -5.08 -14.69 -4.99
C ALA A 85 -3.61 -15.16 -4.95
N VAL A 86 -2.66 -14.23 -4.71
CA VAL A 86 -1.24 -14.59 -4.53
C VAL A 86 -1.03 -15.35 -3.23
N VAL A 87 -1.65 -14.92 -2.13
CA VAL A 87 -1.57 -15.59 -0.82
C VAL A 87 -2.09 -17.02 -0.92
N GLU A 88 -3.22 -17.24 -1.59
CA GLU A 88 -3.78 -18.59 -1.79
C GLU A 88 -2.77 -19.52 -2.48
N GLN A 89 -2.16 -19.06 -3.58
CA GLN A 89 -1.14 -19.83 -4.30
C GLN A 89 0.13 -20.08 -3.47
N LEU A 90 0.54 -19.09 -2.66
CA LEU A 90 1.71 -19.23 -1.80
C LEU A 90 1.45 -20.19 -0.63
N GLU A 91 0.26 -20.15 -0.04
CA GLU A 91 -0.15 -21.08 1.02
C GLU A 91 -0.19 -22.52 0.53
N GLU A 92 -0.74 -22.78 -0.66
CA GLU A 92 -0.72 -24.12 -1.26
C GLU A 92 0.71 -24.67 -1.37
N ARG A 93 1.63 -23.85 -1.91
CA ARG A 93 3.05 -24.22 -2.05
C ARG A 93 3.76 -24.37 -0.71
N LYS A 94 3.40 -23.52 0.27
CA LYS A 94 3.90 -23.63 1.65
C LYS A 94 3.47 -24.96 2.25
N GLN A 95 2.20 -25.32 2.16
CA GLN A 95 1.68 -26.59 2.69
C GLN A 95 2.33 -27.81 2.02
N GLU A 96 2.59 -27.76 0.72
CA GLU A 96 3.36 -28.81 0.03
C GLU A 96 4.77 -28.95 0.63
N SER A 97 5.46 -27.84 0.86
CA SER A 97 6.79 -27.84 1.47
C SER A 97 6.80 -28.32 2.92
N ILE A 98 5.78 -27.96 3.70
CA ILE A 98 5.57 -28.46 5.06
C ILE A 98 5.43 -29.98 5.03
N GLY A 99 4.63 -30.54 4.10
CA GLY A 99 4.46 -31.98 3.96
C GLY A 99 5.76 -32.74 3.69
N ILE A 100 6.63 -32.18 2.84
CA ILE A 100 7.95 -32.78 2.55
C ILE A 100 8.84 -32.75 3.80
N ARG A 101 8.99 -31.58 4.44
CA ARG A 101 9.84 -31.40 5.62
C ARG A 101 9.37 -32.21 6.82
N LEU A 102 8.05 -32.29 7.02
CA LEU A 102 7.45 -33.11 8.06
C LEU A 102 7.77 -34.58 7.84
N LYS A 103 7.68 -35.06 6.58
CA LYS A 103 8.02 -36.44 6.26
C LYS A 103 9.49 -36.73 6.56
N GLU A 104 10.41 -35.86 6.13
CA GLU A 104 11.84 -35.99 6.43
C GLU A 104 12.11 -36.01 7.94
N HIS A 105 11.52 -35.08 8.69
CA HIS A 105 11.62 -35.02 10.15
C HIS A 105 11.08 -36.29 10.82
N MET A 106 9.93 -36.80 10.37
CA MET A 106 9.33 -37.99 10.95
C MET A 106 10.09 -39.28 10.57
N ASP A 107 10.68 -39.34 9.38
CA ASP A 107 11.56 -40.43 8.97
C ASP A 107 12.82 -40.45 9.86
N GLU A 108 13.42 -39.28 10.16
CA GLU A 108 14.54 -39.16 11.10
C GLU A 108 14.16 -39.55 12.53
N TRP A 109 13.02 -39.07 13.02
CA TRP A 109 12.49 -39.40 14.35
C TRP A 109 12.27 -40.91 14.51
N ASP A 110 11.72 -41.57 13.49
CA ASP A 110 11.45 -43.00 13.45
C ASP A 110 12.72 -43.87 13.47
N LEU A 111 13.87 -43.32 13.02
CA LEU A 111 15.17 -44.00 13.01
C LEU A 111 15.82 -44.01 14.39
N GLN A 112 15.43 -43.09 15.29
CA GLN A 112 15.99 -42.99 16.64
C GLN A 112 15.68 -44.25 17.47
N PRO A 113 16.66 -44.82 18.19
CA PRO A 113 16.50 -46.11 18.89
C PRO A 113 15.33 -46.14 19.89
N GLU A 114 15.08 -45.03 20.56
CA GLU A 114 14.00 -44.85 21.55
C GLU A 114 12.59 -44.83 20.95
N ASN A 115 12.49 -44.51 19.65
CA ASN A 115 11.23 -44.32 18.94
C ASN A 115 10.84 -45.52 18.06
N LYS A 116 11.75 -46.47 17.81
CA LYS A 116 11.50 -47.66 16.96
C LYS A 116 10.28 -48.50 17.34
N ARG A 117 9.90 -48.53 18.63
CA ARG A 117 8.70 -49.24 19.15
C ARG A 117 7.46 -48.35 19.27
N LYS A 118 7.62 -47.04 19.09
CA LYS A 118 6.60 -45.99 19.31
C LYS A 118 5.94 -45.49 18.02
N LYS A 119 6.17 -46.15 16.87
CA LYS A 119 5.65 -45.75 15.55
C LYS A 119 4.13 -45.61 15.44
N LYS A 120 3.36 -46.22 16.36
CA LYS A 120 1.90 -46.07 16.46
C LYS A 120 1.45 -45.53 17.82
N SER A 121 2.35 -44.84 18.52
CA SER A 121 2.05 -44.24 19.82
C SER A 121 1.37 -42.87 19.68
N PRO A 122 0.61 -42.43 20.69
CA PRO A 122 0.09 -41.06 20.75
C PRO A 122 1.19 -39.99 20.69
N GLU A 123 2.37 -40.30 21.25
CA GLU A 123 3.56 -39.43 21.27
C GLU A 123 4.03 -39.07 19.86
N ARG A 124 3.91 -39.99 18.88
CA ARG A 124 4.23 -39.68 17.47
C ARG A 124 3.30 -38.62 16.90
N ALA A 125 2.00 -38.70 17.20
CA ALA A 125 1.03 -37.72 16.73
C ALA A 125 1.22 -36.35 17.37
N GLU A 126 1.64 -36.31 18.64
CA GLU A 126 1.99 -35.05 19.33
C GLU A 126 3.23 -34.40 18.72
N VAL A 127 4.27 -35.19 18.41
CA VAL A 127 5.49 -34.69 17.74
C VAL A 127 5.18 -34.20 16.32
N GLU A 128 4.37 -34.96 15.57
CA GLU A 128 3.95 -34.59 14.22
C GLU A 128 3.17 -33.27 14.23
N LYS A 129 2.21 -33.13 15.16
CA LYS A 129 1.46 -31.89 15.32
C LYS A 129 2.35 -30.71 15.73
N ALA A 130 3.25 -30.91 16.71
CA ALA A 130 4.15 -29.86 17.17
C ALA A 130 5.07 -29.37 16.04
N GLU A 131 5.54 -30.27 15.17
CA GLU A 131 6.35 -29.88 14.02
C GLU A 131 5.53 -29.19 12.93
N ILE A 132 4.30 -29.62 12.66
CA ILE A 132 3.37 -28.90 11.78
C ILE A 132 3.13 -27.48 12.30
N ASP A 133 2.83 -27.32 13.58
CA ASP A 133 2.58 -26.01 14.21
C ASP A 133 3.83 -25.11 14.08
N ARG A 134 5.02 -25.64 14.40
CA ARG A 134 6.30 -24.93 14.23
C ARG A 134 6.55 -24.52 12.77
N LEU A 135 6.31 -25.41 11.82
CA LEU A 135 6.51 -25.13 10.40
C LEU A 135 5.50 -24.08 9.89
N ASN A 136 4.24 -24.12 10.33
CA ASN A 136 3.23 -23.13 9.96
C ASN A 136 3.59 -21.71 10.44
N GLU A 137 4.27 -21.57 11.57
CA GLU A 137 4.75 -20.28 12.11
C GLU A 137 5.90 -19.67 11.30
N LEU A 138 6.59 -20.46 10.45
CA LEU A 138 7.69 -19.95 9.65
C LEU A 138 7.21 -19.03 8.51
N PRO A 139 7.95 -17.94 8.21
CA PRO A 139 7.63 -17.05 7.10
C PRO A 139 7.82 -17.74 5.74
N TYR A 140 7.21 -17.20 4.68
CA TYR A 140 7.34 -17.74 3.31
C TYR A 140 8.79 -17.85 2.85
N SER A 141 9.63 -16.88 3.25
CA SER A 141 11.06 -16.88 2.96
C SER A 141 11.80 -18.13 3.46
N ALA A 142 11.36 -18.75 4.56
CA ALA A 142 11.93 -20.00 5.07
C ALA A 142 11.70 -21.20 4.12
N TYR A 143 10.78 -21.05 3.18
CA TYR A 143 10.44 -22.02 2.14
C TYR A 143 10.97 -21.62 0.75
N GLY A 144 11.77 -20.55 0.67
CA GLY A 144 12.21 -19.99 -0.62
C GLY A 144 11.07 -19.39 -1.44
N LEU A 145 9.95 -19.07 -0.80
CA LEU A 145 8.81 -18.41 -1.41
C LEU A 145 8.92 -16.89 -1.17
N GLY A 146 8.50 -16.10 -2.17
CA GLY A 146 8.43 -14.65 -2.03
C GLY A 146 7.29 -14.24 -1.10
N GLU A 147 7.44 -13.09 -0.43
CA GLU A 147 6.35 -12.52 0.36
C GLU A 147 5.22 -12.02 -0.57
N PRO A 148 3.95 -12.13 -0.15
CA PRO A 148 2.84 -11.60 -0.92
C PRO A 148 2.97 -10.07 -1.07
N PRO A 149 2.51 -9.51 -2.21
CA PRO A 149 2.56 -8.07 -2.42
C PRO A 149 1.72 -7.33 -1.37
N ALA A 150 2.16 -6.12 -1.00
CA ALA A 150 1.41 -5.27 -0.09
C ALA A 150 0.15 -4.76 -0.80
N ALA A 151 -1.02 -4.92 -0.17
CA ALA A 151 -2.22 -4.21 -0.59
C ALA A 151 -2.17 -2.79 -0.02
N PHE A 152 -2.62 -1.79 -0.78
CA PHE A 152 -2.65 -0.41 -0.27
C PHE A 152 -4.01 -0.01 0.28
N GLY A 153 -3.99 0.88 1.26
CA GLY A 153 -5.17 1.35 1.97
C GLY A 153 -6.04 2.30 1.15
N THR A 154 -7.27 2.50 1.61
CA THR A 154 -8.23 3.43 0.99
C THR A 154 -7.84 4.90 1.11
N GLN A 155 -7.00 5.24 2.09
CA GLN A 155 -6.57 6.61 2.38
C GLN A 155 -5.45 7.05 1.43
N ASP A 156 -4.48 6.17 1.24
CA ASP A 156 -3.36 6.34 0.29
C ASP A 156 -3.78 6.16 -1.17
N GLY A 157 -4.96 5.59 -1.42
CA GLY A 157 -5.38 5.21 -2.77
C GLY A 157 -5.33 6.36 -3.78
N SER A 158 -5.64 7.59 -3.34
CA SER A 158 -5.54 8.76 -4.22
C SER A 158 -4.10 9.11 -4.62
N GLU A 159 -3.18 9.10 -3.66
CA GLU A 159 -1.75 9.38 -3.88
C GLU A 159 -1.08 8.28 -4.69
N ILE A 160 -1.43 7.02 -4.44
CA ILE A 160 -0.93 5.88 -5.21
C ILE A 160 -1.42 5.94 -6.66
N ILE A 161 -2.70 6.25 -6.89
CA ILE A 161 -3.23 6.41 -8.25
C ILE A 161 -2.51 7.57 -8.97
N ARG A 162 -2.28 8.70 -8.28
CA ARG A 162 -1.53 9.83 -8.82
C ARG A 162 -0.13 9.42 -9.21
N ALA A 163 0.61 8.76 -8.33
CA ALA A 163 1.96 8.27 -8.61
C ALA A 163 1.99 7.33 -9.83
N ILE A 164 1.03 6.39 -9.91
CA ILE A 164 0.94 5.48 -11.05
C ILE A 164 0.70 6.27 -12.35
N LYS A 165 -0.20 7.25 -12.33
CA LYS A 165 -0.48 8.11 -13.49
C LYS A 165 0.71 9.01 -13.84
N MET A 166 1.39 9.60 -12.86
CA MET A 166 2.63 10.35 -13.08
C MET A 166 3.64 9.50 -13.82
N CYS A 167 3.85 8.25 -13.39
CA CYS A 167 4.78 7.36 -14.04
C CYS A 167 4.32 6.94 -15.45
N GLN A 168 3.03 6.64 -15.65
CA GLN A 168 2.49 6.25 -16.97
C GLN A 168 2.56 7.36 -18.02
N TYR A 169 2.39 8.62 -17.60
CA TYR A 169 2.30 9.78 -18.50
C TYR A 169 3.51 10.71 -18.40
N ARG A 170 4.59 10.27 -17.75
CA ARG A 170 5.86 11.02 -17.64
C ARG A 170 6.44 11.37 -19.02
N PRO A 171 7.33 12.39 -19.09
CA PRO A 171 8.08 12.67 -20.30
C PRO A 171 8.77 11.41 -20.82
N SER A 172 8.74 11.24 -22.15
CA SER A 172 9.25 10.04 -22.81
C SER A 172 10.70 9.76 -22.37
N PRO A 173 11.00 8.60 -21.74
CA PRO A 173 12.36 8.29 -21.30
C PRO A 173 13.40 8.32 -22.44
N ALA A 174 12.97 8.01 -23.67
CA ALA A 174 13.83 8.01 -24.84
C ALA A 174 14.17 9.42 -25.36
N ARG A 175 13.28 10.41 -25.13
CA ARG A 175 13.46 11.80 -25.60
C ARG A 175 13.94 12.74 -24.50
N PHE A 176 13.47 12.53 -23.28
CA PHE A 176 13.70 13.38 -22.10
C PHE A 176 14.05 12.49 -20.88
N PRO A 177 15.20 11.79 -20.89
CA PRO A 177 15.55 10.84 -19.84
C PRO A 177 15.68 11.49 -18.45
N GLU A 178 16.25 12.69 -18.37
CA GLU A 178 16.44 13.42 -17.11
C GLU A 178 15.09 13.84 -16.50
N GLU A 179 14.16 14.33 -17.32
CA GLU A 179 12.82 14.70 -16.88
C GLU A 179 11.99 13.47 -16.46
N SER A 180 12.13 12.36 -17.20
CA SER A 180 11.51 11.09 -16.82
C SER A 180 11.98 10.61 -15.46
N GLN A 181 13.30 10.67 -15.22
CA GLN A 181 13.93 10.30 -13.95
C GLN A 181 13.46 11.19 -12.80
N ARG A 182 13.32 12.51 -13.03
CA ARG A 182 12.80 13.46 -12.04
C ARG A 182 11.36 13.13 -11.60
N VAL A 183 10.52 12.64 -12.52
CA VAL A 183 9.16 12.17 -12.15
C VAL A 183 9.25 10.89 -11.32
N GLU A 184 10.09 9.92 -11.70
CA GLU A 184 10.24 8.67 -10.98
C GLU A 184 10.80 8.83 -9.55
N ASP A 185 11.67 9.82 -9.35
CA ASP A 185 12.29 10.14 -8.07
C ASP A 185 11.44 11.09 -7.20
N HIS A 186 10.32 11.58 -7.73
CA HIS A 186 9.42 12.43 -6.97
C HIS A 186 8.85 11.67 -5.76
N VAL A 187 8.92 12.29 -4.58
CA VAL A 187 8.45 11.70 -3.32
C VAL A 187 6.97 12.02 -3.13
N VAL A 188 6.21 10.97 -2.82
CA VAL A 188 4.80 10.99 -2.49
C VAL A 188 4.65 10.53 -1.05
N THR A 189 3.99 11.33 -0.23
CA THR A 189 3.74 11.03 1.18
C THR A 189 2.48 10.20 1.31
N LEU A 190 2.63 8.98 1.83
CA LEU A 190 1.54 8.10 2.24
C LEU A 190 1.34 8.19 3.76
N ASP A 191 0.26 7.63 4.28
CA ASP A 191 -0.07 7.69 5.72
C ASP A 191 1.03 7.03 6.59
N ASP A 192 1.66 5.94 6.12
CA ASP A 192 2.65 5.17 6.89
C ASP A 192 4.12 5.47 6.51
N GLU A 193 4.38 6.01 5.32
CA GLU A 193 5.74 6.20 4.79
C GLU A 193 5.81 7.19 3.61
N ASP A 194 7.01 7.72 3.38
CA ASP A 194 7.32 8.48 2.17
C ASP A 194 7.94 7.55 1.11
N LEU A 195 7.35 7.48 -0.08
CA LEU A 195 7.83 6.66 -1.19
C LEU A 195 8.07 7.49 -2.43
N THR A 196 9.06 7.12 -3.24
CA THR A 196 9.18 7.68 -4.59
C THR A 196 8.11 7.11 -5.51
N VAL A 197 7.76 7.84 -6.58
CA VAL A 197 6.85 7.35 -7.62
C VAL A 197 7.29 5.99 -8.16
N ARG A 198 8.60 5.76 -8.32
CA ARG A 198 9.15 4.45 -8.70
C ARG A 198 8.83 3.36 -7.67
N GLN A 199 9.05 3.63 -6.38
CA GLN A 199 8.76 2.67 -5.32
C GLN A 199 7.26 2.36 -5.24
N VAL A 200 6.39 3.36 -5.43
CA VAL A 200 4.94 3.14 -5.52
C VAL A 200 4.60 2.24 -6.71
N MET A 201 5.23 2.45 -7.86
CA MET A 201 5.03 1.60 -9.03
C MET A 201 5.45 0.15 -8.79
N ASP A 202 6.61 -0.06 -8.18
CA ASP A 202 7.13 -1.41 -7.91
C ASP A 202 6.29 -2.13 -6.83
N LYS A 203 5.80 -1.40 -5.83
CA LYS A 203 5.07 -1.96 -4.69
C LYS A 203 3.58 -2.19 -4.97
N TYR A 204 2.93 -1.28 -5.71
CA TYR A 204 1.47 -1.22 -5.79
C TYR A 204 0.90 -1.28 -7.21
N ALA A 205 1.69 -1.01 -8.26
CA ALA A 205 1.18 -0.96 -9.64
C ALA A 205 1.10 -2.35 -10.31
N THR A 206 0.32 -3.26 -9.72
CA THR A 206 0.00 -4.56 -10.31
C THR A 206 -0.83 -4.41 -11.58
N ASP A 207 -0.86 -5.42 -12.44
CA ASP A 207 -1.64 -5.35 -13.68
C ASP A 207 -3.14 -5.20 -13.39
N ALA A 208 -3.66 -5.90 -12.39
CA ALA A 208 -5.05 -5.77 -11.93
C ALA A 208 -5.38 -4.33 -11.50
N VAL A 209 -4.44 -3.66 -10.81
CA VAL A 209 -4.56 -2.25 -10.42
C VAL A 209 -4.53 -1.35 -11.65
N LYS A 210 -3.56 -1.53 -12.56
CA LYS A 210 -3.42 -0.73 -13.78
C LYS A 210 -4.65 -0.82 -14.69
N GLU A 211 -5.27 -1.98 -14.78
CA GLU A 211 -6.50 -2.20 -15.55
C GLU A 211 -7.67 -1.34 -15.05
N GLN A 212 -7.78 -1.10 -13.73
CA GLN A 212 -8.82 -0.23 -13.18
C GLN A 212 -8.62 1.24 -13.52
N LEU A 213 -7.39 1.63 -13.90
CA LEU A 213 -7.04 3.00 -14.25
C LEU A 213 -7.33 3.33 -15.72
N VAL A 214 -7.73 2.34 -16.53
CA VAL A 214 -8.14 2.51 -17.92
C VAL A 214 -9.64 2.78 -17.96
N TYR A 215 -10.03 3.94 -18.44
CA TYR A 215 -11.45 4.30 -18.59
C TYR A 215 -12.13 3.39 -19.63
N GLN A 216 -13.12 2.61 -19.20
CA GLN A 216 -14.09 2.00 -20.09
C GLN A 216 -15.35 2.88 -20.13
N PRO A 217 -15.65 3.54 -21.26
CA PRO A 217 -16.89 4.29 -21.40
C PRO A 217 -18.07 3.33 -21.28
N LYS A 218 -18.80 3.42 -20.17
CA LYS A 218 -20.13 2.83 -19.96
C LYS A 218 -20.21 1.30 -20.14
N GLN A 219 -19.83 0.55 -19.11
CA GLN A 219 -20.40 -0.78 -18.82
C GLN A 219 -20.45 -1.09 -17.30
N VAL A 220 -20.80 -0.12 -16.46
CA VAL A 220 -21.03 -0.40 -15.03
C VAL A 220 -22.28 0.31 -14.55
N GLU A 221 -23.45 -0.25 -14.88
CA GLU A 221 -24.73 0.26 -14.37
C GLU A 221 -25.27 -0.52 -13.15
N ASP A 222 -24.69 -1.67 -12.75
CA ASP A 222 -25.29 -2.46 -11.65
C ASP A 222 -24.34 -2.89 -10.51
N ARG A 223 -23.02 -2.63 -10.57
CA ARG A 223 -22.08 -3.05 -9.50
C ARG A 223 -21.38 -1.90 -8.77
N THR A 224 -21.46 -0.68 -9.26
CA THR A 224 -20.73 0.44 -8.67
C THR A 224 -21.44 1.16 -7.54
N GLY A 225 -22.77 1.03 -7.46
CA GLY A 225 -23.53 1.46 -6.28
C GLY A 225 -23.10 0.70 -5.02
N ASP A 226 -23.03 -0.63 -5.11
CA ASP A 226 -22.61 -1.49 -3.99
C ASP A 226 -21.15 -1.23 -3.59
N LEU A 227 -20.26 -1.03 -4.58
CA LEU A 227 -18.85 -0.72 -4.32
C LEU A 227 -18.65 0.65 -3.66
N LEU A 228 -19.39 1.67 -4.11
CA LEU A 228 -19.37 2.99 -3.49
C LEU A 228 -19.92 2.94 -2.07
N GLN A 229 -20.97 2.15 -1.83
CA GLN A 229 -21.52 1.95 -0.51
C GLN A 229 -20.51 1.27 0.44
N VAL A 230 -19.83 0.20 0.00
CA VAL A 230 -18.78 -0.45 0.79
C VAL A 230 -17.65 0.51 1.14
N VAL A 231 -17.22 1.36 0.20
CA VAL A 231 -16.17 2.35 0.49
C VAL A 231 -16.65 3.46 1.41
N GLN A 232 -17.91 3.90 1.29
CA GLN A 232 -18.50 4.86 2.22
C GLN A 232 -18.65 4.28 3.63
N GLU A 233 -19.05 3.02 3.75
CA GLU A 233 -19.14 2.29 5.02
C GLU A 233 -17.76 2.14 5.65
N LEU A 234 -16.75 1.68 4.89
CA LEU A 234 -15.37 1.58 5.36
C LEU A 234 -14.80 2.94 5.80
N ARG A 235 -15.07 4.03 5.05
CA ARG A 235 -14.67 5.39 5.45
C ARG A 235 -15.37 5.83 6.73
N GLY A 236 -16.65 5.49 6.89
CA GLY A 236 -17.43 5.79 8.09
C GLY A 236 -16.92 5.04 9.34
N GLU A 237 -16.69 3.74 9.21
CA GLU A 237 -16.13 2.90 10.29
C GLU A 237 -14.74 3.38 10.69
N LEU A 238 -13.88 3.69 9.72
CA LEU A 238 -12.54 4.17 9.97
C LEU A 238 -12.52 5.56 10.65
N ALA A 239 -13.45 6.45 10.27
CA ALA A 239 -13.63 7.74 10.95
C ALA A 239 -14.08 7.55 12.41
N ALA A 240 -14.89 6.53 12.70
CA ALA A 240 -15.26 6.15 14.06
C ALA A 240 -14.05 5.64 14.84
N VAL A 241 -13.26 4.72 14.28
CA VAL A 241 -12.04 4.19 14.90
C VAL A 241 -11.02 5.29 15.19
N ARG A 242 -10.82 6.25 14.27
CA ARG A 242 -9.93 7.41 14.51
C ARG A 242 -10.41 8.27 15.66
N ARG A 243 -11.72 8.49 15.77
CA ARG A 243 -12.31 9.23 16.89
C ARG A 243 -12.08 8.47 18.21
N ASP A 244 -12.27 7.16 18.22
CA ASP A 244 -12.05 6.32 19.39
C ASP A 244 -10.57 6.29 19.80
N ASN A 245 -9.65 6.18 18.85
CA ASN A 245 -8.21 6.26 19.12
C ASN A 245 -7.79 7.63 19.68
N GLN A 246 -8.40 8.73 19.22
CA GLN A 246 -8.17 10.05 19.80
C GLN A 246 -8.70 10.14 21.24
N ILE A 247 -9.85 9.52 21.53
CA ILE A 247 -10.41 9.45 22.89
C ILE A 247 -9.48 8.62 23.80
N ILE A 248 -9.01 7.46 23.32
CA ILE A 248 -8.08 6.61 24.05
C ILE A 248 -6.76 7.33 24.30
N GLY A 249 -6.20 8.00 23.29
CA GLY A 249 -4.97 8.79 23.42
C GLY A 249 -5.09 9.88 24.49
N ARG A 250 -6.20 10.63 24.50
CA ARG A 250 -6.48 11.61 25.56
C ARG A 250 -6.61 10.94 26.94
N GLY A 251 -7.27 9.79 27.02
CA GLY A 251 -7.38 9.03 28.27
C GLY A 251 -6.03 8.55 28.79
N ILE A 252 -5.12 8.12 27.90
CA ILE A 252 -3.75 7.74 28.26
C ILE A 252 -2.98 8.96 28.78
N ASP A 253 -3.07 10.11 28.11
CA ASP A 253 -2.43 11.35 28.55
C ASP A 253 -2.95 11.80 29.92
N GLU A 254 -4.25 11.69 30.18
CA GLU A 254 -4.86 11.99 31.48
C GLU A 254 -4.34 11.04 32.58
N VAL A 255 -4.25 9.74 32.30
CA VAL A 255 -3.71 8.74 33.23
C VAL A 255 -2.22 8.97 33.49
N MET A 256 -1.44 9.28 32.46
CA MET A 256 -0.02 9.61 32.61
C MET A 256 0.17 10.86 33.46
N ASN A 257 -0.59 11.93 33.20
CA ASN A 257 -0.56 13.13 34.03
C ASN A 257 -0.98 12.86 35.48
N GLU A 258 -1.95 11.97 35.71
CA GLU A 258 -2.33 11.56 37.06
C GLU A 258 -1.24 10.71 37.74
N MET A 259 -0.60 9.81 37.01
CA MET A 259 0.52 9.00 37.49
C MET A 259 1.72 9.87 37.85
N ASP A 260 2.10 10.82 36.99
CA ASP A 260 3.20 11.75 37.24
C ASP A 260 2.90 12.64 38.46
N ASN A 261 1.65 13.10 38.61
CA ASN A 261 1.21 13.81 39.81
C ASN A 261 1.28 12.92 41.06
N ARG A 262 0.88 11.64 40.98
CA ARG A 262 0.97 10.69 42.11
C ARG A 262 2.41 10.36 42.46
N PHE A 263 3.29 10.17 41.48
CA PHE A 263 4.73 9.95 41.69
C PHE A 263 5.38 11.18 42.32
N SER A 264 5.08 12.38 41.83
CA SER A 264 5.54 13.65 42.41
C SER A 264 5.08 13.84 43.86
N ILE A 265 3.84 13.47 44.17
CA ILE A 265 3.33 13.48 45.55
C ILE A 265 4.06 12.43 46.41
N GLN A 266 4.33 11.23 45.90
CA GLN A 266 5.05 10.18 46.64
C GLN A 266 6.52 10.55 46.88
N GLU A 267 7.24 11.11 45.91
CA GLU A 267 8.60 11.62 46.07
C GLU A 267 8.64 12.80 47.06
N SER A 268 7.68 13.72 46.96
CA SER A 268 7.51 14.80 47.93
C SER A 268 7.27 14.25 49.33
N VAL A 269 6.45 13.19 49.49
CA VAL A 269 6.23 12.54 50.80
C VAL A 269 7.46 11.77 51.29
N ALA A 270 8.26 11.19 50.40
CA ALA A 270 9.51 10.51 50.75
C ALA A 270 10.57 11.49 51.27
N GLY A 271 10.73 12.67 50.64
CA GLY A 271 11.58 13.75 51.12
C GLY A 271 11.14 14.36 52.46
N LEU A 272 9.91 14.07 52.88
CA LEU A 272 9.33 14.50 54.14
C LEU A 272 9.44 13.45 55.26
N ARG A 273 10.13 12.32 55.05
CA ARG A 273 10.36 11.29 56.08
C ARG A 273 11.81 11.31 56.57
N ASP A 274 12.01 11.06 57.86
CA ASP A 274 13.33 10.91 58.47
C ASP A 274 13.92 9.52 58.20
N SER A 275 15.18 9.30 58.58
CA SER A 275 15.88 8.01 58.41
C SER A 275 15.25 6.83 59.18
N ARG A 276 14.21 7.09 59.99
CA ARG A 276 13.43 6.08 60.72
C ARG A 276 12.02 5.89 60.12
N GLY A 277 11.75 6.50 58.97
CA GLY A 277 10.49 6.40 58.23
C GLY A 277 9.34 7.24 58.79
N LYS A 278 9.58 8.11 59.79
CA LYS A 278 8.55 8.99 60.35
C LYS A 278 8.53 10.32 59.60
N ILE A 279 7.35 10.92 59.41
CA ILE A 279 7.24 12.25 58.82
C ILE A 279 8.01 13.25 59.68
N ASN A 280 9.01 13.91 59.08
CA ASN A 280 9.87 14.89 59.72
C ASN A 280 9.07 16.17 60.06
N THR A 281 9.65 17.06 60.87
CA THR A 281 8.95 18.24 61.39
C THR A 281 8.50 19.21 60.28
N ALA A 282 9.25 19.28 59.17
CA ALA A 282 8.86 20.06 57.98
C ALA A 282 7.67 19.42 57.25
N GLY A 283 7.65 18.09 57.14
CA GLY A 283 6.58 17.32 56.54
C GLY A 283 5.28 17.37 57.32
N ARG A 284 5.35 17.39 58.65
CA ARG A 284 4.15 17.58 59.50
C ARG A 284 3.47 18.92 59.25
N ARG A 285 4.24 20.01 59.07
CA ARG A 285 3.66 21.33 58.77
C ARG A 285 2.95 21.37 57.42
N ILE A 286 3.49 20.68 56.42
CA ILE A 286 2.92 20.62 55.07
C ILE A 286 1.66 19.75 55.07
N VAL A 287 1.69 18.58 55.73
CA VAL A 287 0.52 17.70 55.89
C VAL A 287 -0.60 18.42 56.64
N ASN A 288 -0.31 19.10 57.75
CA ASN A 288 -1.32 19.85 58.49
C ASN A 288 -1.96 20.99 57.67
N LYS A 289 -1.17 21.68 56.84
CA LYS A 289 -1.68 22.69 55.89
C LYS A 289 -2.57 22.10 54.80
N LEU A 290 -2.23 20.92 54.27
CA LEU A 290 -3.01 20.27 53.21
C LEU A 290 -4.30 19.62 53.74
N THR A 291 -4.30 19.13 54.98
CA THR A 291 -5.47 18.48 55.58
C THR A 291 -6.36 19.41 56.42
N TRP A 292 -6.06 20.71 56.48
CA TRP A 292 -6.78 21.71 57.28
C TRP A 292 -6.98 21.29 58.75
N ARG A 293 -5.99 20.60 59.32
CA ARG A 293 -5.99 20.20 60.73
C ARG A 293 -4.96 21.07 61.45
N GLU A 294 -5.44 22.11 62.13
CA GLU A 294 -4.65 22.91 63.08
C GLU A 294 -4.30 22.08 64.33
#